data_AF-A0A7M2A620-F1
#
_entry.id   AF-A0A7M2A620-F1
#
_cell.length_a   1.000
_cell.length_b   1.000
_cell.length_c   1.000
_cell.angle_alpha   90.00
_cell.angle_beta   90.00
_cell.angle_gamma   90.00
#
_symmetry.space_group_name_H-M   'P 1'
#
loop_
_entity.id
_entity.type
_entity.pdbx_description
1 polymer ?
#
loop_
_entity_poly.entity_id
_entity_poly.type
_entity_poly.pdbx_seq_one_letter_code
_entity_poly.pdbx_strand_id
1 'polypeptide(L)'
;MKKFRRSVRIEGGRFLMGTNDPKAFAADGEGPVREVQVNSFYLDAYTVTNAEFAQFVRGTGYRTEAARFGWSFVFHPLVSQQTAAQVRTVVQQTPWWWVVEGAD
;
A
#
# COMPACT_ATOMS: atom_id res chain seq x y z
N MET A 1 25.13 5.40 -14.76
CA MET A 1 23.73 5.71 -14.39
C MET A 1 22.89 4.46 -14.52
N LYS A 2 22.35 3.92 -13.42
CA LYS A 2 21.38 2.81 -13.48
C LYS A 2 20.11 3.35 -14.13
N LYS A 3 19.73 2.81 -15.30
CA LYS A 3 18.47 3.14 -15.97
C LYS A 3 17.32 2.71 -15.04
N PHE A 4 16.65 3.65 -14.40
CA PHE A 4 15.31 3.46 -13.86
C PHE A 4 14.40 3.19 -15.06
N ARG A 5 14.19 1.90 -15.39
CA ARG A 5 13.68 1.51 -16.70
C ARG A 5 12.27 2.05 -17.00
N ARG A 6 11.54 2.59 -16.02
CA ARG A 6 10.17 3.10 -16.15
C ARG A 6 9.83 4.34 -15.30
N SER A 7 10.81 5.01 -14.69
CA SER A 7 10.55 6.24 -13.93
C SER A 7 10.45 7.45 -14.86
N VAL A 8 9.49 8.31 -14.62
CA VAL A 8 9.30 9.58 -15.34
C VAL A 8 9.83 10.73 -14.49
N ARG A 9 10.54 11.67 -15.11
CA ARG A 9 10.92 12.92 -14.44
C ARG A 9 9.69 13.82 -14.37
N ILE A 10 9.29 14.18 -13.16
CA ILE A 10 8.27 15.19 -12.89
C ILE A 10 9.00 16.48 -12.60
N GLU A 11 8.70 17.54 -13.37
CA GLU A 11 9.27 18.85 -13.10
C GLU A 11 8.66 19.45 -11.83
N GLY A 12 9.51 20.06 -11.02
CA GLY A 12 9.10 20.74 -9.80
C GLY A 12 8.24 21.96 -10.11
N GLY A 13 7.46 22.37 -9.12
CA GLY A 13 6.52 23.47 -9.26
C GLY A 13 5.66 23.67 -8.02
N ARG A 14 4.78 24.66 -8.11
CA ARG A 14 3.72 24.91 -7.12
C ARG A 14 2.42 24.28 -7.59
N PHE A 15 1.69 23.71 -6.66
CA PHE A 15 0.34 23.22 -6.88
C PHE A 15 -0.49 23.33 -5.61
N LEU A 16 -1.81 23.22 -5.76
CA LEU A 16 -2.74 23.16 -4.63
C LEU A 16 -2.90 21.71 -4.19
N MET A 17 -2.51 21.41 -2.95
CA MET A 17 -2.59 20.08 -2.35
C MET A 17 -3.72 20.01 -1.32
N GLY A 18 -4.42 18.87 -1.28
CA GLY A 18 -5.52 18.61 -0.34
C GLY A 18 -6.89 18.95 -0.93
N THR A 19 -7.92 18.92 -0.08
CA THR A 19 -9.32 19.20 -0.46
C THR A 19 -10.02 20.09 0.56
N ASN A 20 -11.03 20.83 0.10
CA ASN A 20 -11.99 21.54 0.94
C ASN A 20 -13.41 20.93 0.80
N ASP A 21 -13.52 19.73 0.22
CA ASP A 21 -14.80 19.05 0.06
C ASP A 21 -15.40 18.72 1.44
N PRO A 22 -16.62 19.20 1.75
CA PRO A 22 -17.27 18.92 3.03
C PRO A 22 -17.63 17.44 3.23
N LYS A 23 -17.57 16.60 2.18
CA LYS A 23 -17.76 15.15 2.26
C LYS A 23 -16.49 14.39 2.67
N ALA A 24 -15.32 15.04 2.68
CA ALA A 24 -14.09 14.42 3.13
C ALA A 24 -14.22 14.04 4.62
N PHE A 25 -13.65 12.90 5.00
CA PHE A 25 -13.63 12.51 6.41
C PHE A 25 -12.60 13.36 7.14
N ALA A 26 -13.05 14.19 8.09
CA ALA A 26 -12.18 15.12 8.80
C ALA A 26 -11.02 14.42 9.53
N ALA A 27 -11.22 13.18 9.97
CA ALA A 27 -10.20 12.37 10.63
C ALA A 27 -9.02 11.99 9.71
N ASP A 28 -9.22 11.98 8.39
CA ASP A 28 -8.20 11.58 7.42
C ASP A 28 -7.23 12.72 7.08
N GLY A 29 -7.53 13.96 7.50
CA GLY A 29 -6.62 15.09 7.35
C GLY A 29 -6.37 15.52 5.90
N GLU A 30 -7.32 15.26 4.99
CA GLU A 30 -7.18 15.57 3.56
C GLU A 30 -7.12 17.08 3.26
N GLY A 31 -7.71 17.90 4.13
CA GLY A 31 -7.77 19.35 4.00
C GLY A 31 -6.88 20.13 4.99
N PRO A 32 -6.95 21.47 4.96
CA PRO A 32 -7.52 22.27 3.87
C PRO A 32 -6.62 22.24 2.63
N VAL A 33 -7.15 22.76 1.52
CA VAL A 33 -6.32 23.07 0.34
C VAL A 33 -5.23 24.06 0.73
N ARG A 34 -3.99 23.75 0.35
CA ARG A 34 -2.80 24.59 0.60
C ARG A 34 -1.86 24.59 -0.60
N GLU A 35 -1.18 25.70 -0.85
CA GLU A 35 -0.14 25.74 -1.88
C GLU A 35 1.12 25.01 -1.38
N VAL A 36 1.65 24.10 -2.20
CA VAL A 36 2.85 23.31 -1.92
C VAL A 36 3.83 23.49 -3.07
N GLN A 37 5.10 23.72 -2.74
CA GLN A 37 6.22 23.69 -3.69
C GLN A 37 7.00 22.39 -3.52
N VAL A 38 7.27 21.70 -4.62
CA VAL A 38 8.18 20.54 -4.64
C VAL A 38 9.29 20.74 -5.66
N ASN A 39 10.46 20.17 -5.42
CA ASN A 39 11.55 20.11 -6.40
C ASN A 39 11.26 19.07 -7.49
N SER A 40 11.94 19.13 -8.64
CA SER A 40 11.83 18.06 -9.64
C SER A 40 12.28 16.72 -9.05
N PHE A 41 11.57 15.64 -9.38
CA PHE A 41 11.84 14.28 -8.88
C PHE A 41 11.53 13.23 -9.95
N TYR A 42 11.91 11.98 -9.70
CA TYR A 42 11.51 10.85 -10.53
C TYR A 42 10.43 10.05 -9.83
N LEU A 43 9.41 9.61 -10.57
CA LEU A 43 8.33 8.77 -10.09
C LEU A 43 8.14 7.58 -11.02
N ASP A 44 7.98 6.39 -10.48
CA ASP A 44 7.64 5.22 -11.30
C ASP A 44 6.23 5.37 -11.88
N ALA A 45 6.08 5.08 -13.18
CA ALA A 45 4.80 5.20 -13.88
C ALA A 45 3.77 4.11 -13.47
N TYR A 46 4.22 3.07 -12.76
CA TYR A 46 3.41 1.94 -12.32
C TYR A 46 3.79 1.57 -10.89
N THR A 47 2.87 0.93 -10.16
CA THR A 47 3.19 0.34 -8.86
C THR A 47 4.16 -0.83 -9.02
N VAL A 48 4.92 -1.13 -7.96
CA VAL A 48 5.81 -2.29 -7.92
C VAL A 48 4.99 -3.56 -8.12
N THR A 49 5.37 -4.36 -9.11
CA THR A 49 4.68 -5.60 -9.46
C THR A 49 5.16 -6.79 -8.63
N ASN A 50 4.37 -7.87 -8.58
CA ASN A 50 4.78 -9.13 -7.96
C ASN A 50 6.09 -9.67 -8.54
N ALA A 51 6.32 -9.51 -9.85
CA ALA A 51 7.54 -9.99 -10.50
C ALA A 51 8.78 -9.19 -10.05
N GLU A 52 8.66 -7.87 -9.94
CA GLU A 52 9.74 -6.98 -9.48
C GLU A 52 10.05 -7.22 -8.00
N PHE A 53 9.01 -7.31 -7.16
CA PHE A 53 9.20 -7.60 -5.74
C PHE A 53 9.81 -9.00 -5.52
N ALA A 54 9.40 -10.01 -6.29
CA ALA A 54 10.00 -11.34 -6.21
C ALA A 54 11.47 -11.34 -6.65
N GLN A 55 11.84 -10.51 -7.62
CA GLN A 55 13.26 -10.32 -8.00
C GLN A 55 14.06 -9.69 -6.84
N PHE A 56 13.50 -8.67 -6.17
CA PHE A 56 14.11 -8.07 -5.00
C PHE A 56 14.31 -9.08 -3.87
N VAL A 57 13.29 -9.87 -3.54
CA VAL A 57 13.36 -10.91 -2.51
C VAL A 57 14.44 -11.95 -2.85
N ARG A 58 14.46 -12.49 -4.08
CA ARG A 58 15.50 -13.45 -4.50
C ARG A 58 16.91 -12.86 -4.47
N GLY A 59 17.05 -11.57 -4.78
CA GLY A 59 18.34 -10.89 -4.81
C GLY A 59 18.90 -10.52 -3.43
N THR A 60 18.05 -10.46 -2.40
CA THR A 60 18.43 -9.94 -1.08
C THR A 60 18.16 -10.90 0.08
N GLY A 61 17.34 -11.93 -0.13
CA GLY A 61 16.84 -12.78 0.96
C GLY A 61 15.84 -12.07 1.87
N TYR A 62 15.23 -10.95 1.43
CA TYR A 62 14.33 -10.16 2.27
C TYR A 62 13.10 -10.96 2.72
N ARG A 63 12.78 -10.87 4.02
CA ARG A 63 11.53 -11.36 4.61
C ARG A 63 10.65 -10.18 5.00
N THR A 64 9.43 -10.17 4.47
CA THR A 64 8.38 -9.18 4.79
C THR A 64 7.97 -9.27 6.27
N GLU A 65 7.27 -8.25 6.76
CA GLU A 65 6.72 -8.30 8.12
C GLU A 65 5.67 -9.40 8.25
N ALA A 66 4.79 -9.57 7.25
CA ALA A 66 3.83 -10.68 7.20
C ALA A 66 4.55 -12.03 7.35
N ALA A 67 5.64 -12.27 6.61
CA ALA A 67 6.44 -13.49 6.70
C ALA A 67 7.17 -13.68 8.03
N ARG A 68 7.35 -12.63 8.83
CA ARG A 68 7.93 -12.74 10.18
C ARG A 68 6.88 -13.01 11.24
N PHE A 69 5.71 -12.38 11.10
CA PHE A 69 4.57 -12.61 11.99
C PHE A 69 3.85 -13.93 11.70
N GLY A 70 3.92 -14.42 10.46
CA GLY A 70 3.26 -15.63 9.98
C GLY A 70 1.80 -15.42 9.56
N TRP A 71 1.34 -14.17 9.48
CA TRP A 71 -0.04 -13.85 9.12
C TRP A 71 -0.14 -12.47 8.45
N SER A 72 -1.27 -12.25 7.76
CA SER A 72 -1.66 -10.94 7.24
C SER A 72 -3.19 -10.81 7.21
N PHE A 73 -3.68 -9.63 6.85
CA PHE A 73 -5.11 -9.40 6.65
C PHE A 73 -5.56 -9.84 5.25
N VAL A 74 -6.66 -10.58 5.19
CA VAL A 74 -7.32 -10.97 3.94
C VAL A 74 -8.76 -10.46 3.94
N PHE A 75 -9.20 -9.92 2.81
CA PHE A 75 -10.60 -9.50 2.64
C PHE A 75 -11.49 -10.74 2.61
N HIS A 76 -12.45 -10.81 3.54
CA HIS A 76 -13.15 -12.06 3.85
C HIS A 76 -13.79 -12.80 2.64
N PRO A 77 -14.31 -12.16 1.58
CA PRO A 77 -14.88 -12.87 0.43
C PRO A 77 -13.84 -13.63 -0.40
N LEU A 78 -12.54 -13.33 -0.23
CA LEU A 78 -11.44 -14.02 -0.90
C LEU A 78 -10.91 -15.20 -0.08
N VAL A 79 -11.40 -15.40 1.14
CA VAL A 79 -10.97 -16.48 2.03
C VAL A 79 -11.71 -17.78 1.65
N SER A 80 -10.95 -18.86 1.44
CA SER A 80 -11.54 -20.17 1.16
C SER A 80 -12.40 -20.66 2.35
N GLN A 81 -13.41 -21.50 2.10
CA GLN A 81 -14.23 -22.07 3.19
C GLN A 81 -13.38 -22.84 4.21
N GLN A 82 -12.33 -23.53 3.75
CA GLN A 82 -11.41 -24.28 4.61
C GLN A 82 -10.64 -23.34 5.54
N THR A 83 -10.09 -22.24 5.01
CA THR A 83 -9.36 -21.24 5.80
C THR A 83 -10.31 -20.48 6.74
N ALA A 84 -11.51 -20.15 6.27
CA ALA A 84 -12.52 -19.44 7.04
C ALA A 84 -12.88 -20.15 8.34
N ALA A 85 -12.96 -21.49 8.33
CA ALA A 85 -13.22 -22.31 9.52
C ALA A 85 -12.12 -22.21 10.60
N GLN A 86 -10.94 -21.69 10.26
CA GLN A 86 -9.77 -21.58 11.13
C GLN A 86 -9.54 -20.15 11.64
N VAL A 87 -10.19 -19.14 11.06
CA VAL A 87 -10.03 -17.74 11.46
C VAL A 87 -10.61 -17.51 12.85
N ARG A 88 -9.79 -16.98 13.76
CA ARG A 88 -10.17 -16.69 15.16
C ARG A 88 -10.31 -15.21 15.47
N THR A 89 -9.80 -14.35 14.58
CA THR A 89 -9.71 -12.91 14.83
C THR A 89 -10.08 -12.13 13.59
N VAL A 90 -10.95 -11.13 13.79
CA VAL A 90 -11.38 -10.17 12.78
C VAL A 90 -11.17 -8.77 13.33
N VAL A 91 -10.87 -7.80 12.47
CA VAL A 91 -10.65 -6.42 12.92
C VAL A 91 -11.98 -5.81 13.34
N GLN A 92 -12.15 -5.46 14.61
CA GLN A 92 -13.46 -5.05 15.16
C GLN A 92 -14.09 -3.86 14.43
N GLN A 93 -13.30 -2.85 14.09
CA GLN A 93 -13.79 -1.64 13.40
C GLN A 93 -13.99 -1.85 11.90
N THR A 94 -13.34 -2.86 11.32
CA THR A 94 -13.40 -3.17 9.90
C THR A 94 -13.55 -4.69 9.73
N PRO A 95 -14.70 -5.28 10.12
CA PRO A 95 -14.88 -6.73 10.28
C PRO A 95 -14.76 -7.52 8.97
N TRP A 96 -14.68 -6.83 7.84
CA TRP A 96 -14.41 -7.42 6.54
C TRP A 96 -12.93 -7.79 6.31
N TRP A 97 -12.02 -7.41 7.23
CA TRP A 97 -10.62 -7.82 7.23
C TRP A 97 -10.38 -8.89 8.30
N TRP A 98 -9.99 -10.07 7.86
CA TRP A 98 -9.75 -11.23 8.72
C TRP A 98 -8.26 -11.48 8.90
N VAL A 99 -7.84 -11.83 10.11
CA VAL A 99 -6.46 -12.28 10.38
C VAL A 99 -6.33 -13.71 9.88
N VAL A 100 -5.50 -13.93 8.87
CA VAL A 100 -5.30 -15.26 8.26
C VAL A 100 -3.85 -15.68 8.46
N GLU A 101 -3.67 -16.75 9.24
CA GLU A 101 -2.38 -17.44 9.42
C GLU A 101 -1.93 -18.03 8.08
N GLY A 102 -0.62 -17.91 7.77
CA GLY A 102 -0.01 -18.36 6.52
C GLY A 102 -0.31 -17.48 5.29
N ALA A 103 -0.91 -16.30 5.48
CA ALA A 103 -1.06 -15.30 4.42
C ALA A 103 0.17 -14.38 4.35
N ASP A 104 1.35 -14.94 4.05
CA ASP A 104 2.65 -14.28 4.25
C ASP A 104 3.63 -14.28 3.06
#